data_AF-U3U3P5-F1
#
_entry.id   AF-U3U3P5-F1
#
_cell.length_a   1.000
_cell.length_b   1.000
_cell.length_c   1.000
_cell.angle_alpha   90.00
_cell.angle_beta   90.00
_cell.angle_gamma   90.00
#
_symmetry.space_group_name_H-M   'P 1'
#
loop_
_entity.id
_entity.type
_entity.pdbx_description
1 polymer ?
#
loop_
_entity_poly.entity_id
_entity_poly.type
_entity_poly.pdbx_seq_one_letter_code
_entity_poly.pdbx_strand_id
1 'polypeptide(L)'
;MIIFADLADRLSYRDRFTEGRNEMQWIEHLYQQCAQAHAQLDIAFPEFEVFWQRGFVEIPQGGKPYVFMDDFRADPQAHPIHTASGKIELFCQTIADYQLADFAGHPEWRAPQEWLGAALSAQFPLHMISVQPADRLHSQLDATATVQAGKTAGHETLYMHVDDAAARGISDGDEIEVSNARGRMLAGVRVTDGLTPGVVIIATGAWFDPGFGKAWQPWDRAGNPNVLTLDIGTSSLTQGPNAMSCLVEIKKHVSCTIG
;
A
#
# COMPACT_ATOMS: atom_id res chain seq x y z
N MET A 1 6.30 -20.61 -15.55
CA MET A 1 7.74 -20.53 -15.91
C MET A 1 8.06 -20.23 -17.38
N ILE A 2 7.11 -20.34 -18.32
CA ILE A 2 7.42 -20.40 -19.77
C ILE A 2 8.09 -19.13 -20.32
N ILE A 3 7.59 -17.94 -19.98
CA ILE A 3 8.07 -16.67 -20.57
C ILE A 3 9.59 -16.47 -20.37
N PHE A 4 10.07 -16.54 -19.13
CA PHE A 4 11.50 -16.30 -18.85
C PHE A 4 12.39 -17.47 -19.24
N ALA A 5 11.89 -18.70 -19.23
CA ALA A 5 12.63 -19.84 -19.76
C ALA A 5 12.88 -19.71 -21.27
N ASP A 6 11.88 -19.23 -22.04
CA ASP A 6 12.02 -19.00 -23.48
C ASP A 6 12.93 -17.82 -23.81
N LEU A 7 12.94 -16.79 -22.95
CA LEU A 7 13.94 -15.72 -23.05
C LEU A 7 15.36 -16.25 -22.77
N ALA A 8 15.53 -17.08 -21.73
CA ALA A 8 16.80 -17.70 -21.40
C ALA A 8 17.32 -18.61 -22.53
N ASP A 9 16.42 -19.28 -23.24
CA ASP A 9 16.76 -20.10 -24.42
C ASP A 9 17.31 -19.26 -25.57
N ARG A 10 16.66 -18.14 -25.89
CA ARG A 10 17.16 -17.18 -26.89
C ARG A 10 18.52 -16.58 -26.51
N LEU A 11 18.82 -16.54 -25.22
CA LEU A 11 20.10 -16.08 -24.68
C LEU A 11 21.08 -17.22 -24.38
N SER A 12 20.76 -18.45 -24.81
CA SER A 12 21.61 -19.64 -24.70
C SER A 12 21.99 -20.06 -23.28
N TYR A 13 21.13 -19.79 -22.28
CA TYR A 13 21.33 -20.22 -20.89
C TYR A 13 20.11 -20.91 -20.27
N ARG A 14 19.18 -21.46 -21.07
CA ARG A 14 17.97 -22.13 -20.58
C ARG A 14 18.25 -23.17 -19.52
N ASP A 15 19.16 -24.11 -19.78
CA ASP A 15 19.46 -25.21 -18.85
C ASP A 15 19.98 -24.71 -17.51
N ARG A 16 20.77 -23.63 -17.51
CA ARG A 16 21.23 -22.99 -16.28
C ARG A 16 20.09 -22.28 -15.55
N PHE A 17 19.16 -21.65 -16.27
CA PHE A 17 18.02 -20.95 -15.69
C PHE A 17 16.98 -21.91 -15.10
N THR A 18 16.66 -22.99 -15.81
CA THR A 18 15.65 -23.97 -15.39
C THR A 18 16.24 -25.06 -14.49
N GLU A 19 17.57 -25.18 -14.44
CA GLU A 19 18.30 -26.32 -13.86
C GLU A 19 17.81 -27.68 -14.38
N GLY A 20 17.33 -27.71 -15.63
CA GLY A 20 16.74 -28.91 -16.23
C GLY A 20 15.40 -29.35 -15.63
N ARG A 21 14.79 -28.55 -14.74
CA ARG A 21 13.50 -28.86 -14.10
C ARG A 21 12.33 -28.16 -14.78
N ASN A 22 11.24 -28.89 -14.96
CA ASN A 22 9.93 -28.33 -15.30
C ASN A 22 9.19 -27.82 -14.05
N GLU A 23 7.99 -27.28 -14.23
CA GLU A 23 7.17 -26.73 -13.13
C GLU A 23 6.90 -27.75 -12.02
N MET A 24 6.46 -28.96 -12.35
CA MET A 24 6.18 -30.00 -11.36
C MET A 24 7.43 -30.45 -10.61
N GLN A 25 8.56 -30.58 -11.31
CA GLN A 25 9.84 -30.94 -10.68
C GLN A 25 10.34 -29.85 -9.73
N TRP A 26 10.09 -28.57 -10.02
CA TRP A 26 10.38 -27.48 -9.08
C TRP A 26 9.47 -27.51 -7.86
N ILE A 27 8.17 -27.76 -8.05
CA ILE A 27 7.23 -27.87 -6.93
C ILE A 27 7.62 -29.02 -5.99
N GLU A 28 7.91 -30.20 -6.54
CA GLU A 28 8.36 -31.36 -5.78
C GLU A 28 9.69 -31.09 -5.05
N HIS A 29 10.66 -30.47 -5.74
CA HIS A 29 11.94 -30.13 -5.14
C HIS A 29 11.81 -29.19 -3.93
N LEU A 30 11.00 -28.13 -4.06
CA LEU A 30 10.75 -27.18 -2.97
C LEU A 30 9.97 -27.82 -1.82
N TYR A 31 9.01 -28.70 -2.13
CA TYR A 31 8.30 -29.49 -1.13
C TYR A 31 9.26 -30.37 -0.31
N GLN A 32 10.16 -31.09 -0.98
CA GLN A 32 11.15 -31.95 -0.32
C GLN A 32 12.11 -31.15 0.56
N GLN A 33 12.55 -29.97 0.12
CA GLN A 33 13.37 -29.08 0.97
C GLN A 33 12.62 -28.63 2.23
N CYS A 34 11.34 -28.27 2.09
CA CYS A 34 10.49 -27.91 3.23
C CYS A 34 10.31 -29.10 4.20
N ALA A 35 10.03 -30.29 3.66
CA ALA A 35 9.91 -31.52 4.45
C ALA A 35 11.20 -31.84 5.21
N GLN A 36 12.37 -31.70 4.58
CA GLN A 36 13.65 -31.91 5.21
C GLN A 36 13.91 -30.93 6.36
N ALA A 37 13.56 -29.65 6.19
CA ALA A 37 13.71 -28.65 7.24
C ALA A 37 12.79 -28.94 8.45
N HIS A 38 11.56 -29.40 8.20
CA HIS A 38 10.60 -29.74 9.25
C HIS A 38 10.90 -31.07 9.95
N ALA A 39 11.55 -32.01 9.27
CA ALA A 39 12.03 -33.24 9.89
C ALA A 39 13.05 -32.97 11.01
N GLN A 40 13.80 -31.86 10.95
CA GLN A 40 14.71 -31.43 12.03
C GLN A 40 13.97 -30.95 13.28
N LEU A 41 12.66 -30.68 13.17
CA LEU A 41 11.77 -30.24 14.24
C LEU A 41 10.79 -31.36 14.65
N ASP A 42 11.05 -32.61 14.25
CA ASP A 42 10.17 -33.77 14.46
C ASP A 42 8.76 -33.61 13.86
N ILE A 43 8.61 -32.76 12.83
CA ILE A 43 7.35 -32.58 12.09
C ILE A 43 7.40 -33.43 10.83
N ALA A 44 6.60 -34.49 10.79
CA ALA A 44 6.53 -35.41 9.66
C ALA A 44 5.72 -34.84 8.49
N PHE A 45 6.32 -34.83 7.30
CA PHE A 45 5.65 -34.52 6.04
C PHE A 45 5.38 -35.83 5.29
N PRO A 46 4.23 -35.97 4.60
CA PRO A 46 3.97 -37.14 3.76
C PRO A 46 4.84 -37.15 2.50
N GLU A 47 4.86 -38.27 1.78
CA GLU A 47 5.44 -38.31 0.43
C GLU A 47 4.74 -37.32 -0.51
N PHE A 48 5.49 -36.81 -1.50
CA PHE A 48 5.01 -35.75 -2.39
C PHE A 48 3.69 -36.11 -3.08
N GLU A 49 3.54 -37.32 -3.61
CA GLU A 49 2.32 -37.77 -4.28
C GLU A 49 1.09 -37.76 -3.35
N VAL A 50 1.29 -38.11 -2.08
CA VAL A 50 0.22 -38.09 -1.07
C VAL A 50 -0.17 -36.64 -0.76
N PHE A 51 0.81 -35.75 -0.59
CA PHE A 51 0.56 -34.31 -0.45
C PHE A 51 -0.20 -33.76 -1.66
N TRP A 52 0.23 -34.09 -2.88
CA TRP A 52 -0.33 -33.57 -4.11
C TRP A 52 -1.79 -33.99 -4.28
N GLN A 53 -2.12 -35.25 -3.98
CA GLN A 53 -3.51 -35.75 -4.00
C GLN A 53 -4.36 -35.14 -2.89
N ARG A 54 -3.79 -34.90 -1.71
CA ARG A 54 -4.50 -34.31 -0.56
C ARG A 54 -4.71 -32.80 -0.72
N GLY A 55 -3.78 -32.10 -1.36
CA GLY A 55 -3.79 -30.65 -1.59
C GLY A 55 -3.21 -29.80 -0.45
N PHE A 56 -2.87 -30.38 0.70
CA PHE A 56 -2.27 -29.64 1.81
C PHE A 56 -1.51 -30.55 2.79
N VAL A 57 -0.60 -29.94 3.57
CA VAL A 57 -0.02 -30.50 4.80
C VAL A 57 -0.38 -29.57 5.94
N GLU A 58 -0.86 -30.12 7.05
CA GLU A 58 -1.17 -29.34 8.25
C GLU A 58 0.05 -29.29 9.16
N ILE A 59 0.47 -28.09 9.56
CA ILE A 59 1.58 -27.89 10.47
C ILE A 59 1.02 -27.69 11.87
N PRO A 60 1.43 -28.50 12.86
CA PRO A 60 0.91 -28.40 14.21
C PRO A 60 1.27 -27.04 14.82
N GLN A 61 0.34 -26.46 15.57
CA GLN A 61 0.59 -25.24 16.33
C GLN A 61 1.60 -25.52 17.46
N GLY A 62 2.52 -24.58 17.68
CA GLY A 62 3.45 -24.65 18.82
C GLY A 62 2.72 -24.63 20.16
N GLY A 63 3.24 -25.38 21.14
CA GLY A 63 2.60 -25.56 22.45
C GLY A 63 2.69 -24.39 23.42
N LYS A 64 3.41 -23.31 23.09
CA LYS A 64 3.55 -22.13 23.94
C LYS A 64 3.16 -20.86 23.18
N PRO A 65 2.32 -19.98 23.75
CA PRO A 65 2.11 -18.65 23.21
C PRO A 65 3.43 -17.89 23.11
N TYR A 66 3.63 -17.20 21.98
CA TYR A 66 4.74 -16.28 21.85
C TYR A 66 4.41 -14.97 22.58
N VAL A 67 5.28 -14.57 23.52
CA VAL A 67 5.18 -13.29 24.22
C VAL A 67 6.33 -12.40 23.76
N PHE A 68 6.01 -11.35 23.01
CA PHE A 68 7.00 -10.43 22.46
C PHE A 68 7.83 -9.79 23.59
N MET A 69 9.16 -9.87 23.47
CA MET A 69 10.16 -9.33 24.43
C MET A 69 10.13 -9.92 25.85
N ASP A 70 9.55 -11.10 26.08
CA ASP A 70 9.49 -11.71 27.43
C ASP A 70 10.88 -11.96 28.04
N ASP A 71 11.79 -12.57 27.26
CA ASP A 71 13.16 -12.84 27.72
C ASP A 71 13.95 -11.55 28.01
N PHE A 72 13.84 -10.54 27.14
CA PHE A 72 14.47 -9.23 27.37
C PHE A 72 13.91 -8.53 28.62
N ARG A 73 12.61 -8.67 28.88
CA ARG A 73 11.98 -8.14 30.10
C ARG A 73 12.44 -8.88 31.35
N ALA A 74 12.61 -10.20 31.26
CA ALA A 74 13.02 -11.04 32.37
C ALA A 74 14.49 -10.81 32.76
N ASP A 75 15.40 -10.77 31.78
CA ASP A 75 16.82 -10.48 31.98
C ASP A 75 17.43 -9.77 30.75
N PRO A 76 17.46 -8.42 30.72
CA PRO A 76 17.99 -7.67 29.59
C PRO A 76 19.52 -7.74 29.45
N GLN A 77 20.25 -8.22 30.47
CA GLN A 77 21.70 -8.42 30.38
C GLN A 77 22.03 -9.74 29.71
N ALA A 78 21.27 -10.80 30.03
CA ALA A 78 21.40 -12.10 29.37
C ALA A 78 20.77 -12.12 27.97
N HIS A 79 19.72 -11.33 27.75
CA HIS A 79 18.96 -11.28 26.48
C HIS A 79 18.88 -9.87 25.89
N PRO A 80 20.02 -9.19 25.60
CA PRO A 80 20.01 -7.84 25.05
C PRO A 80 19.39 -7.80 23.65
N ILE A 81 18.71 -6.71 23.31
CA ILE A 81 18.22 -6.50 21.93
C ILE A 81 19.35 -6.00 21.01
N HIS A 82 19.16 -6.12 19.70
CA HIS A 82 20.16 -5.79 18.68
C HIS A 82 20.32 -4.27 18.43
N THR A 83 20.62 -3.52 19.48
CA THR A 83 21.00 -2.10 19.43
C THR A 83 22.43 -1.91 19.93
N ALA A 84 23.02 -0.72 19.76
CA ALA A 84 24.40 -0.45 20.18
C ALA A 84 24.58 -0.60 21.71
N SER A 85 23.55 -0.24 22.48
CA SER A 85 23.54 -0.35 23.94
C SER A 85 22.98 -1.68 24.48
N GLY A 86 22.42 -2.54 23.62
CA GLY A 86 21.67 -3.73 24.04
C GLY A 86 20.28 -3.43 24.62
N LYS A 87 19.81 -2.18 24.55
CA LYS A 87 18.56 -1.67 25.16
C LYS A 87 17.70 -0.91 24.16
N ILE A 88 16.48 -0.55 24.57
CA ILE A 88 15.66 0.42 23.84
C ILE A 88 16.33 1.80 23.94
N GLU A 89 16.72 2.36 22.80
CA GLU A 89 17.42 3.64 22.72
C GLU A 89 16.43 4.78 22.53
N LEU A 90 16.12 5.52 23.60
CA LEU A 90 15.34 6.77 23.50
C LEU A 90 16.10 7.87 22.76
N PHE A 91 17.43 7.79 22.79
CA PHE A 91 18.35 8.58 22.01
C PHE A 91 19.35 7.65 21.33
N CYS A 92 19.42 7.70 20.00
CA CYS A 92 20.33 6.91 19.18
C CYS A 92 21.52 7.77 18.72
N GLN A 93 22.68 7.57 19.34
CA GLN A 93 23.89 8.31 19.02
C GLN A 93 24.31 8.11 17.55
N THR A 94 24.19 6.89 17.02
CA THR A 94 24.51 6.59 15.62
C THR A 94 23.72 7.45 14.64
N ILE A 95 22.42 7.68 14.90
CA ILE A 95 21.59 8.56 14.06
C ILE A 95 21.98 10.03 14.27
N ALA A 96 22.24 10.45 15.51
CA ALA A 96 22.67 11.82 15.80
C ALA A 96 24.00 12.18 15.11
N ASP A 97 24.92 11.22 15.02
CA ASP A 97 26.23 11.40 14.38
C ASP A 97 26.15 11.60 12.86
N TYR A 98 25.05 11.21 12.21
CA TYR A 98 24.82 11.53 10.79
C TYR A 98 24.56 13.01 10.54
N GLN A 99 24.19 13.78 11.58
CA GLN A 99 23.95 15.23 11.50
C GLN A 99 23.01 15.64 10.36
N LEU A 100 21.95 14.83 10.13
CA LEU A 100 20.96 15.08 9.09
C LEU A 100 20.11 16.31 9.43
N ALA A 101 19.89 17.19 8.46
CA ALA A 101 19.14 18.43 8.68
C ALA A 101 17.65 18.17 9.02
N ASP A 102 17.10 17.06 8.53
CA ASP A 102 15.69 16.68 8.59
C ASP A 102 15.40 15.50 9.53
N PHE A 103 16.39 15.02 10.29
CA PHE A 103 16.25 13.86 11.17
C PHE A 103 17.09 14.00 12.45
N ALA A 104 16.56 13.58 13.60
CA ALA A 104 17.25 13.67 14.89
C ALA A 104 17.49 12.30 15.52
N GLY A 105 18.44 12.24 16.46
CA GLY A 105 18.74 11.03 17.24
C GLY A 105 17.62 10.63 18.21
N HIS A 106 16.58 11.44 18.37
CA HIS A 106 15.40 11.14 19.19
C HIS A 106 14.13 11.63 18.47
N PRO A 107 12.94 11.14 18.87
CA PRO A 107 11.68 11.65 18.34
C PRO A 107 11.50 13.14 18.63
N GLU A 108 11.04 13.90 17.63
CA GLU A 108 10.70 15.31 17.74
C GLU A 108 9.61 15.69 16.74
N TRP A 109 8.87 16.76 17.04
CA TRP A 109 7.89 17.30 16.12
C TRP A 109 8.57 18.14 15.03
N ARG A 110 8.26 17.83 13.77
CA ARG A 110 8.60 18.64 12.60
C ARG A 110 7.36 18.79 11.74
N ALA A 111 7.10 20.03 11.29
CA ALA A 111 5.95 20.28 10.43
C ALA A 111 6.13 19.55 9.08
N PRO A 112 5.15 18.76 8.63
CA PRO A 112 5.14 18.18 7.30
C PRO A 112 5.04 19.27 6.21
N GLN A 113 5.43 18.93 4.99
CA GLN A 113 5.26 19.84 3.85
C GLN A 113 3.78 20.08 3.51
N GLU A 114 2.93 19.05 3.63
CA GLU A 114 1.49 19.11 3.34
C GLU A 114 0.68 18.60 4.53
N TRP A 115 0.01 19.51 5.23
CA TRP A 115 -0.90 19.20 6.34
C TRP A 115 -1.85 20.38 6.55
N LEU A 116 -2.96 20.20 7.26
CA LEU A 116 -3.98 21.24 7.43
C LEU A 116 -3.46 22.54 8.09
N GLY A 117 -2.36 22.47 8.86
CA GLY A 117 -1.71 23.66 9.44
C GLY A 117 -0.68 24.36 8.54
N ALA A 118 -0.40 23.83 7.34
CA ALA A 118 0.49 24.48 6.39
C ALA A 118 -0.21 25.63 5.65
N ALA A 119 0.54 26.65 5.23
CA ALA A 119 -0.01 27.77 4.44
C ALA A 119 -0.71 27.31 3.13
N LEU A 120 -0.30 26.17 2.58
CA LEU A 120 -0.90 25.58 1.39
C LEU A 120 -2.38 25.22 1.59
N SER A 121 -2.84 24.98 2.83
CA SER A 121 -4.24 24.68 3.12
C SER A 121 -5.19 25.83 2.80
N ALA A 122 -4.68 27.07 2.67
CA ALA A 122 -5.48 28.19 2.17
C ALA A 122 -5.93 28.01 0.70
N GLN A 123 -5.18 27.24 -0.09
CA GLN A 123 -5.51 26.93 -1.48
C GLN A 123 -6.16 25.54 -1.63
N PHE A 124 -5.70 24.58 -0.82
CA PHE A 124 -6.14 23.19 -0.85
C PHE A 124 -6.55 22.75 0.57
N PRO A 125 -7.78 23.08 1.00
CA PRO A 125 -8.17 23.03 2.42
C PRO A 125 -8.51 21.63 2.94
N LEU A 126 -8.53 20.61 2.08
CA LEU A 126 -8.87 19.24 2.47
C LEU A 126 -7.62 18.37 2.51
N HIS A 127 -7.48 17.58 3.58
CA HIS A 127 -6.44 16.56 3.69
C HIS A 127 -6.95 15.23 3.14
N MET A 128 -6.34 14.75 2.07
CA MET A 128 -6.69 13.48 1.44
C MET A 128 -5.84 12.35 2.00
N ILE A 129 -6.51 11.32 2.53
CA ILE A 129 -5.87 10.07 2.97
C ILE A 129 -6.17 8.97 1.96
N SER A 130 -5.12 8.42 1.37
CA SER A 130 -5.19 7.33 0.39
C SER A 130 -4.99 5.97 1.07
N VAL A 131 -6.09 5.29 1.41
CA VAL A 131 -6.06 4.03 2.18
C VAL A 131 -5.91 2.79 1.29
N GLN A 132 -5.66 1.63 1.89
CA GLN A 132 -5.78 0.37 1.17
C GLN A 132 -7.25 0.06 0.87
N PRO A 133 -7.57 -0.45 -0.33
CA PRO A 133 -8.94 -0.83 -0.66
C PRO A 133 -9.39 -2.06 0.14
N ALA A 134 -10.69 -2.12 0.46
CA ALA A 134 -11.30 -3.24 1.17
C ALA A 134 -11.84 -4.34 0.23
N ASP A 135 -12.02 -4.02 -1.06
CA ASP A 135 -12.71 -4.84 -2.05
C ASP A 135 -11.77 -5.47 -3.09
N ARG A 136 -10.46 -5.19 -2.99
CA ARG A 136 -9.43 -5.63 -3.93
C ARG A 136 -8.05 -5.65 -3.27
N LEU A 137 -7.07 -6.29 -3.91
CA LEU A 137 -5.67 -6.30 -3.45
C LEU A 137 -4.85 -5.30 -4.26
N HIS A 138 -4.60 -4.11 -3.70
CA HIS A 138 -4.01 -2.98 -4.43
C HIS A 138 -4.82 -2.69 -5.70
N SER A 139 -4.24 -2.86 -6.89
CA SER A 139 -4.93 -2.71 -8.18
C SER A 139 -5.44 -4.03 -8.77
N GLN A 140 -5.09 -5.17 -8.18
CA GLN A 140 -5.55 -6.48 -8.65
C GLN A 140 -7.07 -6.55 -8.47
N LEU A 141 -7.79 -7.05 -9.47
CA LEU A 141 -9.26 -7.13 -9.51
C LEU A 141 -10.01 -5.82 -9.78
N ASP A 142 -9.35 -4.67 -9.94
CA ASP A 142 -10.06 -3.40 -10.20
C ASP A 142 -10.99 -3.53 -11.42
N ALA A 143 -10.55 -4.19 -12.49
CA ALA A 143 -11.35 -4.40 -13.70
C ALA A 143 -12.49 -5.43 -13.56
N THR A 144 -12.66 -6.08 -12.41
CA THR A 144 -13.74 -7.06 -12.21
C THR A 144 -15.09 -6.37 -12.03
N ALA A 145 -16.16 -7.04 -12.48
CA ALA A 145 -17.52 -6.49 -12.39
C ALA A 145 -17.93 -6.15 -10.96
N THR A 146 -17.50 -6.94 -9.96
CA THR A 146 -17.82 -6.71 -8.55
C THR A 146 -17.21 -5.41 -8.03
N VAL A 147 -15.92 -5.17 -8.28
CA VAL A 147 -15.25 -3.93 -7.86
C VAL A 147 -15.82 -2.73 -8.61
N GLN A 148 -15.99 -2.84 -9.93
CA GLN A 148 -16.57 -1.76 -10.74
C GLN A 148 -18.00 -1.41 -10.32
N ALA A 149 -18.81 -2.38 -9.91
CA ALA A 149 -20.17 -2.13 -9.42
C ALA A 149 -20.20 -1.44 -8.04
N GLY A 150 -19.12 -1.56 -7.25
CA GLY A 150 -18.95 -0.89 -5.95
C GLY A 150 -18.54 0.58 -6.05
N LYS A 151 -18.15 1.04 -7.25
CA LYS A 151 -17.75 2.43 -7.52
C LYS A 151 -18.93 3.39 -7.44
N THR A 152 -18.67 4.62 -7.03
CA THR A 152 -19.68 5.68 -6.94
C THR A 152 -19.58 6.56 -8.18
N ALA A 153 -20.71 6.86 -8.83
CA ALA A 153 -20.74 7.61 -10.10
C ALA A 153 -19.82 7.04 -11.21
N GLY A 154 -19.50 5.73 -11.17
CA GLY A 154 -18.56 5.11 -12.12
C GLY A 154 -17.08 5.37 -11.84
N HIS A 155 -16.74 6.00 -10.72
CA HIS A 155 -15.40 6.34 -10.29
C HIS A 155 -15.07 5.75 -8.92
N GLU A 156 -13.79 5.75 -8.56
CA GLU A 156 -13.39 5.41 -7.20
C GLU A 156 -14.13 6.27 -6.18
N THR A 157 -14.57 5.65 -5.09
CA THR A 157 -15.39 6.31 -4.07
C THR A 157 -14.51 7.14 -3.13
N LEU A 158 -14.78 8.44 -3.04
CA LEU A 158 -14.23 9.35 -2.04
C LEU A 158 -15.27 9.62 -0.95
N TYR A 159 -14.88 9.44 0.30
CA TYR A 159 -15.70 9.73 1.47
C TYR A 159 -15.43 11.16 1.97
N MET A 160 -16.49 11.92 2.23
CA MET A 160 -16.44 13.33 2.64
C MET A 160 -17.38 13.60 3.81
N HIS A 161 -16.96 14.49 4.72
CA HIS A 161 -17.82 14.93 5.83
C HIS A 161 -19.05 15.73 5.34
N VAL A 162 -20.18 15.62 6.06
CA VAL A 162 -21.43 16.34 5.74
C VAL A 162 -21.25 17.85 5.58
N ASP A 163 -20.46 18.49 6.45
CA ASP A 163 -20.24 19.94 6.42
C ASP A 163 -19.37 20.38 5.24
N ASP A 164 -18.35 19.59 4.88
CA ASP A 164 -17.48 19.88 3.74
C ASP A 164 -18.23 19.76 2.42
N ALA A 165 -19.14 18.79 2.34
CA ALA A 165 -20.02 18.58 1.20
C ALA A 165 -21.03 19.74 1.08
N ALA A 166 -21.67 20.12 2.18
CA ALA A 166 -22.63 21.22 2.22
C ALA A 166 -22.00 22.56 1.80
N ALA A 167 -20.78 22.86 2.30
CA ALA A 167 -20.04 24.07 1.94
C ALA A 167 -19.71 24.16 0.45
N ARG A 168 -19.67 23.03 -0.26
CA ARG A 168 -19.35 22.91 -1.70
C ARG A 168 -20.56 22.64 -2.59
N GLY A 169 -21.76 22.54 -2.02
CA GLY A 169 -22.96 22.17 -2.78
C GLY A 169 -22.91 20.76 -3.36
N ILE A 170 -22.20 19.85 -2.69
CA ILE A 170 -22.02 18.44 -3.09
C ILE A 170 -23.05 17.57 -2.35
N SER A 171 -23.69 16.66 -3.06
CA SER A 171 -24.64 15.68 -2.54
C SER A 171 -24.08 14.26 -2.65
N ASP A 172 -24.60 13.34 -1.83
CA ASP A 172 -24.21 11.92 -1.90
C ASP A 172 -24.44 11.35 -3.30
N GLY A 173 -23.45 10.64 -3.83
CA GLY A 173 -23.48 10.03 -5.16
C GLY A 173 -23.10 10.97 -6.31
N ASP A 174 -22.81 12.25 -6.04
CA ASP A 174 -22.33 13.18 -7.06
C ASP A 174 -20.94 12.75 -7.62
N GLU A 175 -20.72 13.06 -8.89
CA GLU A 175 -19.40 13.08 -9.50
C GLU A 175 -18.67 14.38 -9.12
N ILE A 176 -17.41 14.25 -8.71
CA ILE A 176 -16.59 15.36 -8.22
C ILE A 176 -15.23 15.40 -8.92
N GLU A 177 -14.66 16.59 -9.04
CA GLU A 177 -13.26 16.78 -9.44
C GLU A 177 -12.43 17.05 -8.18
N VAL A 178 -11.41 16.22 -7.96
CA VAL A 178 -10.41 16.37 -6.89
C VAL A 178 -9.11 16.85 -7.52
N SER A 179 -8.53 17.92 -6.99
CA SER A 179 -7.39 18.58 -7.64
C SER A 179 -6.40 19.22 -6.68
N ASN A 180 -5.17 19.38 -7.15
CA ASN A 180 -4.20 20.30 -6.60
C ASN A 180 -3.23 20.76 -7.71
N ALA A 181 -2.11 21.39 -7.34
CA ALA A 181 -1.12 21.88 -8.30
C ALA A 181 -0.46 20.78 -9.16
N ARG A 182 -0.53 19.51 -8.74
CA ARG A 182 0.11 18.38 -9.44
C ARG A 182 -0.80 17.72 -10.48
N GLY A 183 -2.11 17.71 -10.23
CA GLY A 183 -3.03 16.99 -11.09
C GLY A 183 -4.50 17.13 -10.72
N ARG A 184 -5.31 16.35 -11.43
CA ARG A 184 -6.76 16.28 -11.28
C ARG A 184 -7.23 14.85 -11.49
N MET A 185 -8.22 14.43 -10.71
CA MET A 185 -8.94 13.18 -10.91
C MET A 185 -10.45 13.38 -10.74
N LEU A 186 -11.24 12.52 -11.37
CA LEU A 186 -12.65 12.34 -11.07
C LEU A 186 -12.83 11.30 -9.97
N ALA A 187 -13.81 11.52 -9.10
CA ALA A 187 -14.22 10.56 -8.08
C ALA A 187 -15.75 10.63 -7.91
N GLY A 188 -16.34 9.59 -7.33
CA GLY A 188 -17.71 9.62 -6.86
C GLY A 188 -17.73 9.85 -5.36
N VAL A 189 -18.59 10.72 -4.86
CA VAL A 189 -18.60 11.07 -3.44
C VAL A 189 -19.61 10.25 -2.64
N ARG A 190 -19.19 9.79 -1.46
CA ARG A 190 -20.09 9.33 -0.41
C ARG A 190 -20.00 10.27 0.79
N VAL A 191 -21.14 10.77 1.22
CA VAL A 191 -21.23 11.75 2.31
C VAL A 191 -21.52 11.01 3.62
N THR A 192 -20.76 11.33 4.66
CA THR A 192 -20.88 10.68 5.98
C THR A 192 -20.52 11.67 7.10
N ASP A 193 -21.05 11.46 8.30
CA ASP A 193 -20.64 12.15 9.53
C ASP A 193 -19.53 11.39 10.31
N GLY A 194 -19.09 10.24 9.79
CA GLY A 194 -18.05 9.39 10.39
C GLY A 194 -16.62 9.84 10.12
N LEU A 195 -16.41 11.02 9.51
CA LEU A 195 -15.11 11.58 9.18
C LEU A 195 -14.88 12.90 9.91
N THR A 196 -13.62 13.20 10.22
CA THR A 196 -13.25 14.53 10.72
C THR A 196 -13.46 15.57 9.62
N PRO A 197 -14.13 16.71 9.89
CA PRO A 197 -14.21 17.82 8.93
C PRO A 197 -12.83 18.26 8.43
N GLY A 198 -12.72 18.58 7.14
CA GLY A 198 -11.47 18.90 6.47
C GLY A 198 -10.64 17.68 6.04
N VAL A 199 -11.12 16.44 6.28
CA VAL A 199 -10.45 15.21 5.88
C VAL A 199 -11.32 14.42 4.90
N VAL A 200 -10.71 13.94 3.83
CA VAL A 200 -11.35 13.06 2.84
C VAL A 200 -10.57 11.76 2.70
N ILE A 201 -11.29 10.66 2.45
CA ILE A 201 -10.68 9.34 2.33
C ILE A 201 -11.04 8.75 0.97
N ILE A 202 -10.03 8.21 0.27
CA ILE A 202 -10.21 7.48 -0.98
C ILE A 202 -9.28 6.27 -0.97
N ALA A 203 -9.69 5.15 -1.56
CA ALA A 203 -8.83 3.99 -1.65
C ALA A 203 -7.81 4.13 -2.80
N THR A 204 -6.63 3.57 -2.61
CA THR A 204 -5.64 3.36 -3.68
C THR A 204 -6.08 2.23 -4.62
N GLY A 205 -5.39 2.08 -5.75
CA GLY A 205 -5.51 0.90 -6.61
C GLY A 205 -6.47 1.02 -7.79
N ALA A 206 -7.25 2.11 -7.90
CA ALA A 206 -7.98 2.41 -9.12
C ALA A 206 -7.02 2.52 -10.31
N TRP A 207 -7.36 1.87 -11.43
CA TRP A 207 -6.52 1.89 -12.62
C TRP A 207 -6.57 3.26 -13.26
N PHE A 208 -5.43 3.97 -13.24
CA PHE A 208 -5.28 5.27 -13.90
C PHE A 208 -5.86 5.22 -15.32
N ASP A 209 -6.74 6.17 -15.64
CA ASP A 209 -7.45 6.22 -16.90
C ASP A 209 -7.48 7.66 -17.44
N PRO A 210 -6.44 8.05 -18.20
CA PRO A 210 -6.41 9.30 -18.92
C PRO A 210 -7.17 9.22 -20.27
N GLY A 211 -7.92 8.13 -20.54
CA GLY A 211 -8.52 7.90 -21.87
C GLY A 211 -7.71 6.97 -22.76
N PHE A 212 -7.13 5.89 -22.22
CA PHE A 212 -6.39 4.91 -23.03
C PHE A 212 -7.19 4.44 -24.27
N GLY A 213 -6.53 4.41 -25.42
CA GLY A 213 -7.17 4.07 -26.71
C GLY A 213 -8.11 5.12 -27.29
N LYS A 214 -8.25 6.28 -26.63
CA LYS A 214 -9.02 7.46 -27.08
C LYS A 214 -8.17 8.73 -26.94
N ALA A 215 -8.79 9.90 -27.05
CA ALA A 215 -8.13 11.16 -26.78
C ALA A 215 -7.74 11.28 -25.30
N TRP A 216 -6.46 11.55 -25.06
CA TRP A 216 -5.90 11.79 -23.73
C TRP A 216 -6.61 12.96 -23.04
N GLN A 217 -6.98 12.75 -21.78
CA GLN A 217 -7.60 13.75 -20.92
C GLN A 217 -6.57 14.32 -19.95
N PRO A 218 -6.62 15.62 -19.63
CA PRO A 218 -5.71 16.25 -18.68
C PRO A 218 -6.14 16.04 -17.21
N TRP A 219 -6.90 14.97 -16.95
CA TRP A 219 -7.31 14.48 -15.64
C TRP A 219 -7.47 12.97 -15.70
N ASP A 220 -7.29 12.32 -14.56
CA ASP A 220 -7.63 10.91 -14.39
C ASP A 220 -9.14 10.72 -14.29
N ARG A 221 -9.70 9.76 -15.02
CA ARG A 221 -11.12 9.45 -14.96
C ARG A 221 -11.43 8.31 -14.00
N ALA A 222 -10.47 7.60 -13.43
CA ALA A 222 -10.77 6.45 -12.59
C ALA A 222 -10.87 6.80 -11.10
N GLY A 223 -10.12 7.79 -10.64
CA GLY A 223 -10.01 8.16 -9.22
C GLY A 223 -8.78 7.58 -8.55
N ASN A 224 -7.64 7.55 -9.25
CA ASN A 224 -6.35 7.16 -8.71
C ASN A 224 -5.73 8.32 -7.91
N PRO A 225 -5.70 8.24 -6.56
CA PRO A 225 -5.23 9.35 -5.72
C PRO A 225 -3.75 9.70 -5.93
N ASN A 226 -2.93 8.77 -6.44
CA ASN A 226 -1.50 9.01 -6.64
C ASN A 226 -1.21 10.04 -7.75
N VAL A 227 -2.20 10.45 -8.54
CA VAL A 227 -2.04 11.58 -9.47
C VAL A 227 -1.91 12.92 -8.73
N LEU A 228 -2.27 12.95 -7.43
CA LEU A 228 -2.29 14.13 -6.58
C LEU A 228 -1.23 14.08 -5.48
N THR A 229 -0.57 12.95 -5.24
CA THR A 229 0.40 12.80 -4.13
C THR A 229 1.74 13.43 -4.47
N LEU A 230 2.41 14.00 -3.46
CA LEU A 230 3.76 14.53 -3.61
C LEU A 230 4.79 13.40 -3.65
N ASP A 231 5.70 13.41 -4.62
CA ASP A 231 6.76 12.40 -4.75
C ASP A 231 8.07 12.93 -4.14
N ILE A 232 8.21 12.76 -2.83
CA ILE A 232 9.45 13.02 -2.10
C ILE A 232 9.68 11.92 -1.05
N GLY A 233 10.93 11.72 -0.65
CA GLY A 233 11.27 10.84 0.47
C GLY A 233 10.79 11.40 1.82
N THR A 234 10.47 10.52 2.76
CA THR A 234 10.08 10.86 4.15
C THR A 234 11.16 11.65 4.91
N SER A 235 12.43 11.35 4.66
CA SER A 235 13.61 12.05 5.21
C SER A 235 14.86 11.60 4.48
N SER A 236 15.96 12.33 4.64
CA SER A 236 17.30 11.97 4.15
C SER A 236 17.80 10.63 4.71
N LEU A 237 17.26 10.16 5.84
CA LEU A 237 17.59 8.85 6.42
C LEU A 237 16.90 7.68 5.72
N THR A 238 15.58 7.75 5.54
CA THR A 238 14.75 6.57 5.19
C THR A 238 14.27 6.55 3.74
N GLN A 239 14.14 7.71 3.09
CA GLN A 239 13.69 7.83 1.69
C GLN A 239 12.41 7.01 1.37
N GLY A 240 11.52 6.85 2.35
CA GLY A 240 10.26 6.14 2.19
C GLY A 240 9.18 7.00 1.50
N PRO A 241 8.08 6.39 1.05
CA PRO A 241 6.96 7.12 0.44
C PRO A 241 6.17 7.92 1.49
N ASN A 242 5.55 9.04 1.09
CA ASN A 242 4.78 9.92 1.98
C ASN A 242 3.32 10.16 1.52
N ALA A 243 2.77 9.29 0.66
CA ALA A 243 1.55 9.51 -0.12
C ALA A 243 0.30 9.96 0.66
N MET A 244 0.20 9.69 1.97
CA MET A 244 -0.93 10.10 2.82
C MET A 244 -0.81 11.55 3.35
N SER A 245 0.28 12.26 3.02
CA SER A 245 0.46 13.69 3.26
C SER A 245 0.08 14.45 2.00
N CYS A 246 -1.23 14.69 1.79
CA CYS A 246 -1.72 15.26 0.54
C CYS A 246 -2.84 16.27 0.79
N LEU A 247 -2.65 17.50 0.32
CA LEU A 247 -3.69 18.53 0.34
C LEU A 247 -4.36 18.66 -1.03
N VAL A 248 -5.69 18.78 -1.02
CA VAL A 248 -6.53 18.89 -2.22
C VAL A 248 -7.65 19.93 -2.04
N GLU A 249 -8.22 20.35 -3.17
CA GLU A 249 -9.54 20.99 -3.23
C GLU A 249 -10.49 20.11 -4.05
N ILE A 250 -11.78 20.18 -3.71
CA ILE A 250 -12.85 19.41 -4.36
C ILE A 250 -13.96 20.35 -4.81
N LYS A 251 -14.48 20.12 -6.01
CA LYS A 251 -15.68 20.78 -6.52
C LYS A 251 -16.61 19.76 -7.19
N LYS A 252 -17.90 20.09 -7.24
CA LYS A 252 -18.87 19.32 -8.02
C LYS A 252 -18.47 19.32 -9.51
N HIS A 253 -18.46 18.15 -10.15
CA HIS A 253 -18.26 18.07 -11.58
C HIS A 253 -19.58 18.36 -12.30
N VAL A 254 -19.55 19.21 -13.32
CA VAL A 254 -20.72 19.50 -14.15
C VAL A 254 -20.40 19.02 -15.55
N SER A 255 -20.92 17.84 -15.90
CA SER A 255 -20.79 17.32 -17.25
C SER A 255 -21.58 18.23 -18.18
N CYS A 256 -20.90 18.97 -19.06
CA CYS A 256 -21.56 19.82 -20.04
C CYS A 256 -22.25 18.92 -21.08
N THR A 257 -23.53 18.60 -20.85
CA THR A 257 -24.38 17.94 -21.85
C THR A 257 -24.89 19.03 -22.78
N ILE A 258 -24.18 19.26 -23.87
CA ILE A 258 -24.73 20.01 -25.00
C ILE A 258 -25.72 19.04 -25.66
N GLY A 259 -27.03 19.30 -25.44
CA GLY A 259 -28.12 18.55 -26.07
C GLY A 259 -28.26 18.79 -27.55
#